data_AF-D6XBC2-F1
#
_entry.id   AF-D6XBC2-F1
#
_cell.length_a   1.000
_cell.length_b   1.000
_cell.length_c   1.000
_cell.angle_alpha   90.00
_cell.angle_beta   90.00
_cell.angle_gamma   90.00
#
_symmetry.space_group_name_H-M   'P 1'
#
loop_
_entity.id
_entity.type
_entity.pdbx_description
1 polymer ?
#
loop_
_entity_poly.entity_id
_entity_poly.type
_entity_poly.pdbx_seq_one_letter_code
_entity_poly.pdbx_strand_id
1 'polypeptide(L)' 'MFQDSPIYDRLVAERGDVPALVRREAERVRRELEYVMRPLQSLMPPPVPERPASPGQGWVPALPPAAPRPY' A
#
# COMPACT_ATOMS: atom_id res chain seq x y z
N MET A 1 -3.16 12.23 -11.21
CA MET A 1 -4.56 11.93 -10.82
C MET A 1 -4.93 10.61 -11.48
N PHE A 2 -5.22 9.57 -10.69
CA PHE A 2 -5.63 8.23 -11.15
C PHE A 2 -7.16 8.13 -11.32
N GLN A 3 -7.84 9.26 -11.52
CA GLN A 3 -9.21 9.42 -11.05
C GLN A 3 -10.30 8.81 -11.93
N ASP A 4 -9.99 8.29 -13.11
CA ASP A 4 -11.01 7.69 -13.97
C ASP A 4 -10.41 6.53 -14.77
N SER A 5 -9.74 5.60 -14.11
CA SER A 5 -9.40 4.33 -14.77
C SER A 5 -10.59 3.39 -14.63
N PRO A 6 -11.35 3.12 -15.71
CA PRO A 6 -12.58 2.34 -15.65
C PRO A 6 -12.38 0.90 -15.13
N ILE A 7 -11.12 0.45 -15.07
CA ILE A 7 -10.72 -0.82 -14.44
C ILE A 7 -10.97 -0.79 -12.93
N TYR A 8 -10.67 0.31 -12.23
CA TYR A 8 -10.82 0.36 -10.78
C TYR A 8 -12.29 0.36 -10.36
N ASP A 9 -13.13 1.16 -11.00
CA ASP A 9 -14.57 1.21 -10.70
C ASP A 9 -15.24 -0.15 -10.92
N ARG A 10 -14.87 -0.83 -12.01
CA ARG A 10 -15.37 -2.17 -12.31
C ARG A 10 -14.91 -3.20 -11.27
N LEU A 11 -13.65 -3.14 -10.84
CA LEU A 11 -13.15 -4.02 -9.77
C LEU A 11 -13.87 -3.77 -8.44
N VAL A 12 -14.15 -2.51 -8.11
CA VAL A 12 -14.92 -2.15 -6.91
C VAL A 12 -16.36 -2.63 -7.02
N ALA A 13 -17.00 -2.52 -8.19
CA ALA A 13 -18.35 -3.03 -8.40
C ALA A 13 -18.44 -4.57 -8.33
N GLU A 14 -17.45 -5.29 -8.86
CA GLU A 14 -17.43 -6.76 -8.89
C GLU A 14 -16.95 -7.38 -7.57
N ARG A 15 -16.01 -6.73 -6.85
CA ARG A 15 -15.32 -7.31 -5.68
C ARG A 15 -15.45 -6.48 -4.40
N GLY A 16 -16.08 -5.32 -4.46
CA GLY A 16 -16.07 -4.33 -3.40
C GLY A 16 -14.76 -3.52 -3.35
N ASP A 17 -14.73 -2.48 -2.52
CA ASP A 17 -13.55 -1.65 -2.30
C ASP A 17 -12.53 -2.36 -1.40
N VAL A 18 -11.92 -3.41 -1.95
CA VAL A 18 -10.87 -4.20 -1.29
C VAL A 18 -9.73 -3.32 -0.77
N PRO A 19 -9.21 -2.32 -1.52
CA PRO A 19 -8.18 -1.42 -0.99
C PRO A 19 -8.61 -0.66 0.26
N ALA A 20 -9.83 -0.11 0.32
CA ALA A 20 -10.32 0.58 1.51
C ALA A 20 -10.51 -0.39 2.69
N LEU A 21 -11.04 -1.60 2.43
CA LEU A 21 -11.20 -2.64 3.44
C LEU A 21 -9.86 -3.05 4.05
N VAL A 22 -8.85 -3.30 3.22
CA VAL A 22 -7.50 -3.66 3.70
C VAL A 22 -6.90 -2.52 4.51
N ARG A 23 -7.05 -1.27 4.07
CA ARG A 23 -6.57 -0.10 4.84
C ARG A 23 -7.23 -0.01 6.21
N ARG A 24 -8.55 -0.23 6.29
CA ARG A 24 -9.29 -0.22 7.56
C ARG A 24 -8.80 -1.32 8.50
N GLU A 25 -8.65 -2.55 8.00
CA GLU A 25 -8.19 -3.67 8.83
C GLU A 25 -6.73 -3.51 9.26
N ALA A 26 -5.86 -3.02 8.36
CA ALA A 26 -4.48 -2.71 8.71
C ALA A 26 -4.40 -1.68 9.84
N GLU A 27 -5.22 -0.61 9.79
CA GLU A 27 -5.30 0.39 10.86
C GLU A 27 -5.84 -0.19 12.16
N ARG A 28 -6.84 -1.08 12.09
CA ARG A 28 -7.37 -1.79 13.27
C ARG A 28 -6.29 -2.63 13.93
N VAL A 29 -5.61 -3.47 13.16
CA VAL A 29 -4.53 -4.34 13.65
C VAL A 29 -3.37 -3.53 14.20
N ARG A 30 -2.99 -2.42 13.53
CA ARG A 30 -1.91 -1.54 14.02
C ARG A 30 -2.22 -0.99 15.41
N ARG A 31 -3.45 -0.49 15.63
CA ARG A 31 -3.87 0.04 16.93
C ARG A 31 -3.90 -1.03 18.02
N GLU A 32 -4.35 -2.23 17.67
CA GLU A 32 -4.34 -3.37 18.59
C GLU A 32 -2.92 -3.76 18.98
N LEU A 33 -2.02 -3.83 18.00
CA LEU A 33 -0.59 -4.08 18.22
C LEU A 33 0.04 -3.01 19.11
N GLU A 34 -0.20 -1.73 18.83
CA GLU A 34 0.29 -0.62 19.65
C GLU A 34 -0.20 -0.72 21.10
N TYR A 35 -1.46 -1.09 21.30
CA TYR A 35 -2.03 -1.28 22.64
C TYR A 35 -1.34 -2.42 23.40
N VAL A 36 -1.19 -3.59 22.76
CA VAL A 36 -0.55 -4.77 23.37
C VAL A 36 0.95 -4.53 23.61
N MET A 37 1.62 -3.79 22.73
CA MET A 37 3.05 -3.50 22.85
C MET A 37 3.36 -2.34 23.79
N ARG A 38 2.38 -1.51 24.17
CA ARG A 38 2.59 -0.34 25.02
C ARG A 38 3.36 -0.61 26.32
N PRO A 39 3.12 -1.71 27.06
CA PRO A 39 3.91 -2.05 28.24
C PRO A 39 5.36 -2.45 27.92
N LEU A 40 5.59 -3.03 26.74
CA LEU A 40 6.91 -3.46 26.28
C LEU A 40 7.76 -2.29 25.76
N GLN A 41 7.11 -1.24 25.24
CA GLN A 41 7.79 -0.06 24.67
C GLN A 41 8.70 0.65 25.67
N SER A 42 8.45 0.59 26.98
CA SER A 42 9.35 1.17 27.99
C SER A 42 10.64 0.38 28.19
N LEU A 43 10.69 -0.87 27.71
CA LEU A 43 11.85 -1.76 27.82
C LEU A 43 12.66 -1.83 26.52
N MET A 44 12.14 -1.26 25.42
CA MET A 44 12.79 -1.28 24.12
C MET A 44 13.72 -0.07 23.93
N PRO A 45 14.90 -0.26 23.28
CA PRO A 45 15.72 0.84 22.82
C PRO A 45 14.94 1.73 21.85
N PRO A 46 15.25 3.04 21.75
CA PRO A 46 14.55 3.95 20.85
C PRO A 46 14.67 3.46 19.40
N PRO A 47 13.60 3.58 18.59
CA PRO A 47 13.64 3.17 17.19
C PRO A 47 14.70 3.98 16.44
N VAL A 48 15.58 3.28 15.73
CA VAL A 48 16.55 3.88 14.81
C VAL A 48 15.74 4.53 13.67
N PRO A 49 16.00 5.78 13.28
CA PRO A 49 15.25 6.43 12.21
C PRO A 49 15.36 5.60 10.93
N GLU A 50 14.24 5.06 10.47
CA GLU A 50 14.16 4.33 9.21
C GLU A 50 14.53 5.28 8.07
N ARG A 51 15.48 4.87 7.22
CA ARG A 51 15.80 5.62 6.01
C ARG A 51 14.52 5.66 5.14
N PRO A 52 14.09 6.82 4.65
CA PRO A 52 12.89 6.91 3.83
C PRO A 52 13.01 5.92 2.66
N ALA A 53 12.00 5.06 2.51
CA ALA A 53 11.89 4.17 1.37
C ALA A 53 12.05 5.01 0.09
N SER A 54 13.10 4.71 -0.68
CA SER A 54 13.39 5.46 -1.91
C SER A 54 12.19 5.32 -2.86
N PRO A 55 11.66 6.41 -3.45
CA PRO A 55 10.46 6.41 -4.30
C PRO A 55 10.64 5.72 -5.67
N GLY A 56 11.46 4.67 -5.73
CA GLY A 56 11.62 3.76 -6.87
C GLY A 56 11.66 2.28 -6.48
N GLN A 57 11.57 1.94 -5.18
CA GLN A 57 11.50 0.56 -4.70
C GLN A 57 10.03 0.07 -4.62
N GLY A 58 9.16 0.59 -5.47
CA GLY A 58 7.75 0.23 -5.55
C GLY A 58 7.47 -0.43 -6.89
N TRP A 59 6.56 -1.41 -6.86
CA TRP A 59 5.99 -2.14 -8.00
C TRP A 59 6.14 -1.43 -9.35
N VAL A 60 7.00 -1.98 -10.22
CA VAL A 60 7.12 -1.53 -11.61
C VAL A 60 5.99 -2.19 -12.40
N PRO A 61 5.05 -1.43 -13.01
CA PRO A 61 4.08 -2.01 -13.92
C PRO A 61 4.83 -2.60 -15.12
N ALA A 62 4.52 -3.83 -15.50
CA ALA A 62 5.03 -4.42 -16.73
C ALA A 62 4.54 -3.59 -17.92
N LEU A 63 5.42 -2.73 -18.45
CA LEU A 63 5.15 -2.03 -19.70
C LEU A 63 5.08 -3.09 -20.81
N PRO A 64 3.99 -3.19 -21.61
CA PRO A 64 4.00 -4.07 -22.77
C PRO A 64 5.09 -3.59 -23.76
N PRO A 65 5.79 -4.51 -24.45
CA PRO A 65 6.83 -4.12 -25.40
C PRO A 65 6.24 -3.20 -26.47
N ALA A 66 6.91 -2.08 -26.72
CA ALA A 66 6.52 -1.10 -27.72
C ALA A 66 6.29 -1.79 -29.08
N ALA A 67 5.09 -1.64 -29.63
CA ALA A 67 4.79 -2.11 -30.98
C ALA A 67 5.70 -1.39 -32.00
N PRO A 68 6.21 -2.09 -33.03
CA PRO A 68 7.08 -1.50 -34.04
C PRO A 68 6.31 -0.46 -34.87
N ARG A 69 6.91 0.72 -35.04
CA ARG A 69 6.39 1.77 -35.92
C ARG A 69 6.54 1.35 -37.39
N PRO A 70 5.48 1.35 -38.22
CA PRO A 70 5.64 1.27 -39.66
C PRO A 70 6.14 2.63 -40.20
N TYR A 71 7.08 2.57 -41.15
CA TYR A 71 7.46 3.68 -42.04
C TYR A 71 6.47 3.80 -43.19
#